data_AF-A0A2N7XU30-F1
#
_entry.id   AF-A0A2N7XU30-F1
#
_cell.length_a   1.000
_cell.length_b   1.000
_cell.length_c   1.000
_cell.angle_alpha   90.00
_cell.angle_beta   90.00
_cell.angle_gamma   90.00
#
_symmetry.space_group_name_H-M   'P 1'
#
loop_
_entity.id
_entity.type
_entity.pdbx_description
1 polymer ?
#
loop_
_entity_poly.entity_id
_entity_poly.type
_entity_poly.pdbx_seq_one_letter_code
_entity_poly.pdbx_strand_id
1 'polypeptide(L)'
;DMRRGKPTVHKAFDEATAILAGDSLHALAFEILADPNTHPDPFVRSELVLDLARAAGPAGMAGGQAMDLEAEKSTFDLPTVTRLQALKTGALIA
;
A
#
# COMPACT_ATOMS: atom_id res chain seq x y z
N ASP A 1 -1.12 -1.50 19.00
CA ASP A 1 -0.22 -0.89 20.00
C ASP A 1 1.26 -0.89 19.62
N MET A 2 1.83 -2.03 19.23
CA MET A 2 3.26 -2.13 18.92
C MET A 2 3.52 -2.70 17.53
N ARG A 3 4.61 -2.27 16.88
CA ARG A 3 5.16 -2.86 15.65
C ARG A 3 6.68 -2.96 15.79
N ARG A 4 7.26 -4.16 15.59
CA ARG A 4 8.70 -4.43 15.72
C ARG A 4 9.30 -3.94 17.06
N GLY A 5 8.60 -4.18 18.17
CA GLY A 5 9.05 -3.79 19.51
C GLY A 5 8.96 -2.30 19.85
N LYS A 6 8.36 -1.47 18.98
CA LYS A 6 8.14 -0.03 19.21
C LYS A 6 6.67 0.34 19.12
N PRO A 7 6.22 1.45 19.75
CA PRO A 7 4.84 1.92 19.60
C PRO A 7 4.48 2.18 18.13
N THR A 8 3.24 1.85 17.74
CA THR A 8 2.69 2.24 16.45
C THR A 8 2.51 3.76 16.36
N VAL A 9 2.45 4.33 15.15
CA VAL A 9 2.39 5.80 14.94
C VAL A 9 1.27 6.44 15.78
N HIS A 10 0.05 5.90 15.73
CA HIS A 10 -1.09 6.41 16.50
C HIS A 10 -0.94 6.27 18.04
N LYS A 11 0.02 5.47 18.52
CA LYS A 11 0.33 5.34 19.96
C LYS A 11 1.46 6.24 20.40
N ALA A 12 2.41 6.51 19.51
CA ALA A 12 3.51 7.46 19.77
C ALA A 12 3.06 8.92 19.66
N PHE A 13 2.05 9.17 18.82
CA PHE A 13 1.45 10.47 18.55
C PHE A 13 -0.06 10.39 18.82
N ASP A 14 -0.88 10.51 17.78
CA ASP A 14 -2.33 10.38 17.82
C ASP A 14 -2.87 9.79 16.50
N GLU A 15 -4.16 9.49 16.46
CA GLU A 15 -4.82 8.87 15.30
C GLU A 15 -4.84 9.78 14.07
N ALA A 16 -5.14 11.08 14.26
CA ALA A 16 -5.17 12.04 13.16
C ALA A 16 -3.80 12.18 12.48
N THR A 17 -2.74 12.28 13.28
CA THR A 17 -1.35 12.31 12.82
C THR A 17 -0.97 11.02 12.11
N ALA A 18 -1.43 9.86 12.58
CA ALA A 18 -1.14 8.58 11.92
C ALA A 18 -1.79 8.47 10.54
N ILE A 19 -3.03 8.95 10.39
CA ILE A 19 -3.72 9.00 9.09
C ILE A 19 -2.96 9.94 8.14
N LEU A 20 -2.70 11.18 8.57
CA LEU A 20 -2.00 12.17 7.74
C LEU A 20 -0.58 11.73 7.36
N ALA A 21 0.12 11.02 8.25
CA ALA A 21 1.42 10.44 7.93
C ALA A 21 1.31 9.37 6.84
N GLY A 22 0.27 8.52 6.88
CA GLY A 22 -0.01 7.55 5.83
C GLY A 22 -0.27 8.22 4.49
N ASP A 23 -1.17 9.21 4.46
CA ASP A 23 -1.53 9.95 3.26
C ASP A 23 -0.32 10.68 2.65
N SER A 24 0.49 11.31 3.50
CA SER A 24 1.69 12.04 3.08
C SER A 24 2.75 11.09 2.53
N LEU A 25 3.00 9.94 3.17
CA LEU A 25 3.95 8.95 2.68
C LEU A 25 3.51 8.32 1.35
N HIS A 26 2.20 8.13 1.17
CA HIS A 26 1.64 7.64 -0.09
C HIS A 26 1.88 8.64 -1.23
N ALA A 27 1.59 9.92 -1.00
CA ALA A 27 1.87 10.99 -1.97
C ALA A 27 3.37 11.13 -2.27
N LEU A 28 4.20 11.09 -1.23
CA LEU A 28 5.66 11.19 -1.34
C LEU A 28 6.27 10.07 -2.21
N ALA A 29 5.70 8.86 -2.17
CA ALA A 29 6.18 7.77 -3.02
C ALA A 29 6.07 8.12 -4.51
N PHE A 30 4.97 8.75 -4.93
CA PHE A 30 4.79 9.18 -6.33
C PHE A 30 5.66 10.38 -6.69
N GLU A 31 5.85 11.31 -5.76
CA GLU A 31 6.79 12.42 -5.93
C GLU A 31 8.20 11.90 -6.20
N ILE A 32 8.69 10.96 -5.38
CA ILE A 32 10.00 10.34 -5.56
C ILE A 32 10.10 9.68 -6.94
N LEU A 33 9.10 8.88 -7.35
CA LEU A 33 9.15 8.20 -8.65
C LEU A 33 9.13 9.16 -9.84
N ALA A 34 8.41 10.28 -9.73
CA ALA A 34 8.32 11.28 -10.79
C ALA A 34 9.57 12.20 -10.87
N ASP A 35 10.37 12.27 -9.80
CA ASP A 35 11.53 13.15 -9.70
C ASP A 35 12.66 12.74 -10.67
N PRO A 36 13.29 13.70 -11.39
CA PRO A 36 14.40 13.41 -12.31
C PRO A 36 15.62 12.71 -11.68
N ASN A 37 15.81 12.82 -10.36
CA ASN A 37 16.88 12.12 -9.64
C ASN A 37 16.64 10.60 -9.56
N THR A 38 15.39 10.13 -9.71
CA THR A 38 15.07 8.69 -9.74
C THR A 38 15.53 8.06 -11.04
N HIS A 39 15.30 8.74 -12.18
CA HIS A 39 15.76 8.27 -13.48
C HIS A 39 15.80 9.42 -14.50
N PRO A 40 16.79 9.53 -15.39
CA PRO A 40 16.87 10.62 -16.37
C PRO A 40 15.73 10.58 -17.41
N ASP A 41 15.33 9.37 -17.84
CA ASP A 41 14.27 9.20 -18.83
C ASP A 41 12.87 9.41 -18.23
N PRO A 42 12.07 10.40 -18.71
CA PRO A 42 10.71 10.63 -18.23
C PRO A 42 9.73 9.48 -18.52
N PHE A 43 9.95 8.68 -19.58
CA PHE A 43 9.06 7.55 -19.89
C PHE A 43 9.18 6.46 -18.83
N VAL A 44 10.41 6.13 -18.42
CA VAL A 44 10.67 5.18 -17.32
C VAL A 44 9.99 5.65 -16.03
N ARG A 45 10.11 6.94 -15.68
CA ARG A 45 9.44 7.49 -14.48
C ARG A 45 7.92 7.38 -14.57
N SER A 46 7.34 7.65 -15.74
CA SER A 46 5.89 7.51 -15.96
C SER A 46 5.43 6.07 -15.83
N GLU A 47 6.19 5.08 -16.31
CA GLU A 47 5.88 3.66 -16.16
C GLU A 47 5.94 3.24 -14.68
N LEU A 48 7.00 3.61 -13.97
CA LEU A 48 7.14 3.35 -12.54
C LEU A 48 5.97 3.91 -11.71
N VAL A 49 5.57 5.16 -11.99
CA VAL A 49 4.41 5.79 -11.34
C VAL A 49 3.13 5.00 -11.60
N LEU A 50 2.90 4.61 -12.87
CA LEU A 50 1.71 3.86 -13.24
C LEU A 50 1.66 2.47 -12.58
N ASP A 51 2.80 1.78 -12.54
CA ASP A 51 2.91 0.45 -11.94
C ASP A 51 2.69 0.51 -10.44
N LEU A 52 3.31 1.47 -9.74
CA LEU A 52 3.06 1.67 -8.31
C LEU A 52 1.59 2.02 -8.04
N ALA A 53 0.98 2.88 -8.86
CA ALA A 53 -0.43 3.25 -8.70
C ALA A 53 -1.37 2.04 -8.83
N ARG A 54 -1.10 1.16 -9.80
CA ARG A 54 -1.87 -0.08 -10.00
C ARG A 54 -1.65 -1.07 -8.86
N ALA A 55 -0.41 -1.24 -8.42
CA ALA A 55 -0.03 -2.16 -7.36
C ALA A 55 -0.57 -1.72 -5.99
N ALA A 56 -0.54 -0.43 -5.67
CA ALA A 56 -1.00 0.10 -4.38
C ALA A 56 -2.52 0.35 -4.35
N GLY A 57 -3.13 0.58 -5.52
CA GLY A 57 -4.51 1.02 -5.66
C GLY A 57 -5.58 -0.06 -5.42
N PRO A 58 -6.84 0.20 -5.85
CA PRO A 58 -8.00 -0.64 -5.53
C PRO A 58 -7.94 -2.03 -6.19
N ALA A 59 -7.23 -2.15 -7.32
CA ALA A 59 -7.01 -3.44 -7.98
C ALA A 59 -5.77 -4.20 -7.43
N GLY A 60 -5.12 -3.66 -6.40
CA GLY A 60 -3.90 -4.18 -5.76
C GLY A 60 -4.02 -4.18 -4.24
N MET A 61 -3.00 -3.65 -3.55
CA MET A 61 -2.87 -3.67 -2.09
C MET A 61 -4.12 -3.16 -1.36
N ALA A 62 -4.65 -1.99 -1.73
CA ALA A 62 -5.81 -1.41 -1.03
C ALA A 62 -7.06 -2.29 -1.17
N GLY A 63 -7.28 -2.88 -2.35
CA GLY A 63 -8.37 -3.84 -2.55
C GLY A 63 -8.18 -5.11 -1.72
N GLY A 64 -6.94 -5.63 -1.66
CA GLY A 64 -6.61 -6.76 -0.81
C GLY A 64 -6.81 -6.48 0.68
N GLN A 65 -6.50 -5.27 1.15
CA GLN A 65 -6.80 -4.84 2.52
C GLN A 65 -8.29 -4.75 2.80
N ALA A 66 -9.09 -4.25 1.84
CA ALA A 66 -10.55 -4.22 1.98
C ALA A 66 -11.15 -5.64 2.08
N MET A 67 -10.67 -6.58 1.26
CA MET A 67 -11.09 -7.99 1.33
C MET A 67 -10.73 -8.62 2.68
N ASP A 68 -9.57 -8.29 3.24
CA ASP A 68 -9.09 -8.80 4.53
C ASP A 68 -9.95 -8.34 5.70
N LEU A 69 -10.39 -7.08 5.70
CA LEU A 69 -11.34 -6.57 6.70
C LEU A 69 -12.70 -7.28 6.63
N GLU A 70 -13.14 -7.69 5.43
CA GLU A 70 -14.39 -8.42 5.27
C GLU A 70 -14.25 -9.91 5.62
N ALA A 71 -13.04 -10.48 5.45
CA ALA A 71 -12.72 -11.84 5.87
C ALA A 71 -12.88 -12.04 7.39
N GLU A 72 -12.76 -10.98 8.20
CA GLU A 72 -13.03 -11.06 9.65
C GLU A 72 -14.50 -11.38 9.97
N LYS A 73 -15.41 -11.16 9.01
CA LYS A 73 -16.86 -11.36 9.16
C LYS A 73 -17.37 -12.58 8.39
N SER A 74 -16.54 -13.18 7.52
CA SER A 74 -16.96 -14.13 6.49
C SER A 74 -15.95 -15.27 6.34
N THR A 75 -16.41 -16.49 6.02
CA THR A 75 -15.49 -17.60 5.69
C THR A 75 -15.15 -17.58 4.21
N PHE A 76 -13.86 -17.54 3.88
CA PHE A 76 -13.38 -17.57 2.50
C PHE A 76 -12.93 -18.97 2.08
N ASP A 77 -13.20 -19.32 0.83
CA ASP A 77 -12.64 -20.52 0.20
C ASP A 77 -11.19 -20.30 -0.26
N LEU A 78 -10.52 -21.39 -0.63
CA LEU A 78 -9.11 -21.34 -1.04
C LEU A 78 -8.85 -20.37 -2.22
N PRO A 79 -9.68 -20.33 -3.29
CA PRO A 79 -9.55 -19.33 -4.34
C PRO A 79 -9.61 -17.88 -3.84
N THR A 80 -10.56 -17.57 -2.95
CA THR A 80 -10.74 -16.22 -2.42
C THR A 80 -9.57 -15.81 -1.52
N VAL A 81 -9.08 -16.72 -0.67
CA VAL A 81 -7.87 -16.49 0.14
C VAL A 81 -6.64 -16.25 -0.74
N THR A 82 -6.49 -17.04 -1.81
CA THR A 82 -5.38 -16.88 -2.76
C THR A 82 -5.44 -15.51 -3.45
N ARG A 83 -6.63 -15.09 -3.89
CA ARG A 83 -6.84 -13.77 -4.48
C ARG A 83 -6.53 -12.65 -3.50
N LEU A 84 -6.99 -12.76 -2.25
CA LEU A 84 -6.69 -11.80 -1.19
C LEU A 84 -5.18 -11.63 -1.02
N GLN A 85 -4.42 -12.71 -0.90
CA GLN A 85 -2.96 -12.65 -0.69
C GLN A 85 -2.23 -12.07 -1.90
N ALA A 86 -2.65 -12.43 -3.12
CA ALA A 86 -2.10 -11.89 -4.36
C ALA A 86 -2.28 -10.37 -4.44
N LEU A 87 -3.39 -9.83 -3.93
CA LEU A 87 -3.66 -8.40 -3.90
C LEU A 87 -2.96 -7.70 -2.72
N LYS A 88 -3.25 -8.12 -1.48
CA LYS A 88 -2.82 -7.43 -0.25
C LYS A 88 -1.30 -7.33 -0.11
N THR A 89 -0.59 -8.36 -0.58
CA THR A 89 0.86 -8.47 -0.40
C THR A 89 1.58 -8.68 -1.74
N GLY A 90 1.04 -9.55 -2.59
CA GLY A 90 1.69 -9.92 -3.86
C GLY A 90 1.84 -8.75 -4.83
N ALA A 91 0.85 -7.85 -4.90
CA ALA A 91 0.83 -6.74 -5.86
C ALA A 91 2.04 -5.79 -5.74
N LEU A 92 2.60 -5.63 -4.53
CA LEU A 92 3.77 -4.77 -4.30
C LEU A 92 5.12 -5.51 -4.35
N ILE A 93 5.12 -6.84 -4.48
CA ILE A 93 6.34 -7.67 -4.50
C ILE A 93 6.65 -8.15 -5.93
N ALA A 94 5.62 -8.40 -6.73
CA ALA A 94 5.72 -8.91 -8.09
C ALA A 94 6.37 -7.90 -9.05
#